data_AF-A0A947LYE5-F1
#
_entry.id   AF-A0A947LYE5-F1
#
_cell.length_a   1.000
_cell.length_b   1.000
_cell.length_c   1.000
_cell.angle_alpha   90.00
_cell.angle_beta   90.00
_cell.angle_gamma   90.00
#
_symmetry.space_group_name_H-M   'P 1'
#
loop_
_entity.id
_entity.type
_entity.pdbx_description
1 polymer ?
#
loop_
_entity_poly.entity_id
_entity_poly.type
_entity_poly.pdbx_seq_one_letter_code
_entity_poly.pdbx_strand_id
1 'polypeptide(L)'
;MTEDTKEKGRRYAQFLESLPQDDRDKLNLESLRIAENEHKNFRIMFRARHCYLCEKSLTSFYLQQPCLHWLLNPKGFKKEHLPLIAEKYGFFQMQSYLRWVANEESYLKNINDLEDEGTGKLFEVTIKYKKIEWSFSCSENDYLGHKTTQHSQHPHYHLQMRIDKRPFINYSDFHLGFSDYEIATIEAMKIAPNTVKGRFAFGESIGDFLTAYEAEDIVRSSLSTDAPDDAAIKIDTLIIADEGKTISGEEIYAIYEKSKKKGVTIASLAHEMPNSSAQTFISPGPGVVDQAPRSSRKKKR
;
A
#
# COMPACT_ATOMS: atom_id res chain seq x y z
N MET A 1 -30.48 1.24 -3.74
CA MET A 1 -29.37 1.95 -4.41
C MET A 1 -28.15 1.05 -4.55
N THR A 2 -27.70 0.36 -3.49
CA THR A 2 -26.52 -0.52 -3.54
C THR A 2 -26.53 -1.59 -4.65
N GLU A 3 -27.64 -2.27 -4.91
CA GLU A 3 -27.68 -3.31 -5.96
C GLU A 3 -27.63 -2.77 -7.39
N ASP A 4 -28.24 -1.61 -7.66
CA ASP A 4 -28.11 -0.93 -8.98
C ASP A 4 -26.68 -0.47 -9.21
N THR A 5 -26.04 0.08 -8.17
CA THR A 5 -24.63 0.50 -8.22
C THR A 5 -23.69 -0.68 -8.45
N LYS A 6 -23.89 -1.80 -7.75
CA LYS A 6 -23.12 -3.03 -8.00
C LYS A 6 -23.32 -3.52 -9.43
N GLU A 7 -24.55 -3.54 -9.93
CA GLU A 7 -24.85 -3.93 -11.31
C GLU A 7 -24.11 -3.07 -12.35
N LYS A 8 -23.98 -1.76 -12.12
CA LYS A 8 -23.13 -0.89 -12.96
C LYS A 8 -21.67 -1.32 -12.93
N GLY A 9 -21.13 -1.67 -11.75
CA GLY A 9 -19.78 -2.22 -11.61
C GLY A 9 -19.57 -3.51 -12.41
N ARG A 10 -20.54 -4.43 -12.38
CA ARG A 10 -20.46 -5.68 -13.16
C ARG A 10 -20.44 -5.42 -14.67
N ARG A 11 -21.33 -4.55 -15.14
CA ARG A 11 -21.37 -4.16 -16.55
C ARG A 11 -20.10 -3.46 -17.00
N TYR A 12 -19.50 -2.64 -16.13
CA TYR A 12 -18.23 -2.00 -16.41
C TYR A 12 -17.09 -3.02 -16.54
N ALA A 13 -17.01 -4.01 -15.64
CA ALA A 13 -16.04 -5.10 -15.75
C ALA A 13 -16.20 -5.88 -17.07
N GLN A 14 -17.44 -6.27 -17.41
CA GLN A 14 -17.74 -6.97 -18.67
C GLN A 14 -17.37 -6.14 -19.91
N PHE A 15 -17.65 -4.83 -19.87
CA PHE A 15 -17.24 -3.92 -20.93
C PHE A 15 -15.72 -3.92 -21.09
N LEU A 16 -14.95 -3.76 -20.01
CA LEU A 16 -13.49 -3.76 -20.08
C LEU A 16 -12.92 -5.09 -20.57
N GLU A 17 -13.50 -6.23 -20.17
CA GLU A 17 -13.09 -7.55 -20.66
C GLU A 17 -13.39 -7.76 -22.15
N SER A 18 -14.40 -7.08 -22.68
CA SER A 18 -14.74 -7.14 -24.11
C SER A 18 -13.83 -6.31 -25.01
N LEU A 19 -13.03 -5.40 -24.44
CA LEU A 19 -12.13 -4.55 -25.22
C LEU A 19 -10.89 -5.32 -25.71
N PRO A 20 -10.41 -5.06 -26.93
CA PRO A 20 -9.10 -5.53 -27.38
C PRO A 20 -7.96 -5.09 -26.44
N GLN A 21 -6.88 -5.86 -26.40
CA GLN A 21 -5.72 -5.56 -25.54
C GLN A 21 -5.16 -4.15 -25.80
N ASP A 22 -4.98 -3.76 -27.06
CA ASP A 22 -4.45 -2.45 -27.44
C ASP A 22 -5.31 -1.29 -26.90
N ASP A 23 -6.62 -1.46 -26.84
CA ASP A 23 -7.52 -0.42 -26.32
C ASP A 23 -7.45 -0.35 -24.80
N ARG A 24 -7.31 -1.50 -24.13
CA ARG A 24 -7.04 -1.53 -22.68
C ARG A 24 -5.69 -0.88 -22.35
N ASP A 25 -4.67 -1.12 -23.16
CA ASP A 25 -3.34 -0.54 -22.96
C ASP A 25 -3.36 0.99 -23.16
N LYS A 26 -4.12 1.50 -24.14
CA LYS A 26 -4.35 2.96 -24.28
C LYS A 26 -5.05 3.55 -23.06
N LEU A 27 -6.09 2.89 -22.53
CA LEU A 27 -6.79 3.35 -21.33
C LEU A 27 -5.87 3.34 -20.10
N ASN A 28 -5.05 2.32 -19.95
CA ASN A 28 -4.05 2.21 -18.88
C ASN A 28 -3.00 3.32 -18.99
N LEU A 29 -2.49 3.57 -20.20
CA LEU A 29 -1.50 4.62 -20.46
C LEU A 29 -2.05 6.01 -20.15
N GLU A 30 -3.29 6.29 -20.56
CA GLU A 30 -3.93 7.57 -20.26
C GLU A 30 -4.18 7.73 -18.76
N SER A 31 -4.63 6.68 -18.07
CA SER A 31 -4.82 6.69 -16.62
C SER A 31 -3.50 6.94 -15.88
N LEU A 32 -2.41 6.31 -16.33
CA LEU A 32 -1.07 6.53 -15.79
C LEU A 32 -0.60 7.97 -16.03
N ARG A 33 -0.82 8.51 -17.23
CA ARG A 33 -0.47 9.90 -17.57
C ARG A 33 -1.21 10.92 -16.69
N ILE A 34 -2.50 10.68 -16.41
CA ILE A 34 -3.28 11.53 -15.51
C ILE A 34 -2.70 11.46 -14.09
N ALA A 35 -2.47 10.24 -13.58
CA ALA A 35 -1.89 10.02 -12.26
C ALA A 35 -0.50 10.65 -12.12
N GLU A 36 0.33 10.59 -13.16
CA GLU A 36 1.68 11.18 -13.16
C GLU A 36 1.62 12.70 -13.04
N ASN A 37 0.72 13.34 -13.80
CA ASN A 37 0.55 14.79 -13.73
C ASN A 37 0.03 15.24 -12.35
N GLU A 38 -0.95 14.52 -11.79
CA GLU A 38 -1.46 14.82 -10.45
C GLU A 38 -0.38 14.59 -9.39
N HIS A 39 0.33 13.46 -9.43
CA HIS A 39 1.40 13.14 -8.49
C HIS A 39 2.54 14.15 -8.58
N LYS A 40 2.91 14.61 -9.78
CA LYS A 40 3.91 15.67 -9.96
C LYS A 40 3.49 16.96 -9.24
N ASN A 41 2.23 17.38 -9.37
CA ASN A 41 1.70 18.53 -8.65
C ASN A 41 1.72 18.30 -7.13
N PHE A 42 1.30 17.10 -6.68
CA PHE A 42 1.41 16.69 -5.28
C PHE A 42 2.84 16.87 -4.75
N ARG A 43 3.85 16.32 -5.42
CA ARG A 43 5.25 16.40 -4.97
C ARG A 43 5.75 17.83 -4.85
N ILE A 44 5.45 18.67 -5.85
CA ILE A 44 5.86 20.08 -5.86
C ILE A 44 5.27 20.80 -4.63
N MET A 45 3.96 20.69 -4.43
CA MET A 45 3.26 21.38 -3.34
C MET A 45 3.64 20.81 -1.97
N PHE A 46 3.72 19.48 -1.84
CA PHE A 46 4.03 18.79 -0.60
C PHE A 46 5.43 19.15 -0.08
N ARG A 47 6.42 19.20 -0.96
CA ARG A 47 7.79 19.66 -0.65
C ARG A 47 7.82 21.13 -0.24
N ALA A 48 7.00 21.95 -0.87
CA ALA A 48 6.77 23.34 -0.45
C ALA A 48 5.94 23.48 0.83
N ARG A 49 5.60 22.37 1.52
CA ARG A 49 4.80 22.33 2.76
C ARG A 49 3.35 22.84 2.58
N HIS A 50 2.82 22.71 1.37
CA HIS A 50 1.43 23.03 1.03
C HIS A 50 0.67 21.77 0.57
N CYS A 51 -0.63 21.76 0.78
CA CYS A 51 -1.51 20.73 0.26
C CYS A 51 -1.83 21.02 -1.20
N TYR A 52 -1.61 20.06 -2.10
CA TYR A 52 -1.91 20.26 -3.53
C TYR A 52 -3.42 20.35 -3.86
N LEU A 53 -4.30 19.93 -2.95
CA LEU A 53 -5.76 19.94 -3.15
C LEU A 53 -6.42 21.25 -2.74
N CYS A 54 -5.90 21.93 -1.72
CA CYS A 54 -6.49 23.18 -1.20
C CYS A 54 -5.51 24.35 -1.17
N GLU A 55 -4.27 24.12 -1.57
CA GLU A 55 -3.16 25.08 -1.62
C GLU A 55 -2.82 25.73 -0.27
N LYS A 56 -3.43 25.27 0.83
CA LYS A 56 -3.11 25.74 2.18
C LYS A 56 -1.91 24.98 2.74
N SER A 57 -1.27 25.57 3.75
CA SER A 57 -0.19 24.92 4.49
C SER A 57 -0.63 23.55 5.04
N LEU A 58 0.25 22.55 4.99
CA LEU A 58 -0.02 21.21 5.55
C LEU A 58 -0.33 21.22 7.05
N THR A 59 0.02 22.29 7.78
CA THR A 59 -0.28 22.46 9.21
C THR A 59 -1.54 23.28 9.49
N SER A 60 -2.23 23.73 8.45
CA SER A 60 -3.47 24.51 8.57
C SER A 60 -4.69 23.63 8.78
N PHE A 61 -5.71 24.16 9.44
CA PHE A 61 -7.01 23.51 9.63
C PHE A 61 -8.11 24.56 9.43
N TYR A 62 -9.07 24.29 8.54
CA TYR A 62 -10.16 25.22 8.23
C TYR A 62 -11.49 24.48 8.07
N LEU A 63 -12.29 24.43 9.13
CA LEU A 63 -13.48 23.56 9.23
C LEU A 63 -14.43 23.60 8.01
N GLN A 64 -14.59 24.77 7.37
CA GLN A 64 -15.49 24.93 6.21
C GLN A 64 -14.94 24.34 4.90
N GLN A 65 -13.67 23.93 4.87
CA GLN A 65 -13.03 23.32 3.70
C GLN A 65 -12.32 22.02 4.11
N PRO A 66 -13.05 20.90 4.32
CA PRO A 66 -12.48 19.58 4.56
C PRO A 66 -11.43 19.22 3.52
N CYS A 67 -10.30 18.69 3.97
CA CYS A 67 -9.16 18.38 3.11
C CYS A 67 -8.37 17.17 3.64
N LEU A 68 -7.82 16.37 2.72
CA LEU A 68 -7.02 15.19 3.07
C LEU A 68 -5.79 15.50 3.92
N HIS A 69 -5.20 16.71 3.81
CA HIS A 69 -4.03 17.06 4.63
C HIS A 69 -4.33 17.13 6.13
N TRP A 70 -5.60 17.19 6.53
CA TRP A 70 -5.98 17.09 7.94
C TRP A 70 -5.59 15.75 8.55
N LEU A 71 -5.49 14.69 7.74
CA LEU A 71 -5.00 13.40 8.21
C LEU A 71 -3.55 13.49 8.69
N LEU A 72 -2.77 14.49 8.27
CA LEU A 72 -1.43 14.80 8.79
C LEU A 72 -1.46 15.46 10.19
N ASN A 73 -2.62 15.52 10.83
CA ASN A 73 -2.87 16.02 12.17
C ASN A 73 -2.40 17.47 12.43
N PRO A 74 -2.89 18.46 11.64
CA PRO A 74 -2.68 19.87 11.95
C PRO A 74 -3.38 20.25 13.26
N LYS A 75 -2.92 21.31 13.92
CA LYS A 75 -3.53 21.80 15.16
C LYS A 75 -5.01 22.14 14.90
N GLY A 76 -5.90 21.53 15.70
CA GLY A 76 -7.35 21.72 15.58
C GLY A 76 -8.08 20.56 14.91
N PHE A 77 -7.37 19.67 14.20
CA PHE A 77 -7.97 18.42 13.75
C PHE A 77 -8.34 17.54 14.95
N LYS A 78 -9.52 16.91 14.85
CA LYS A 78 -10.08 16.01 15.86
C LYS A 78 -10.77 14.86 15.13
N LYS A 79 -10.96 13.73 15.79
CA LYS A 79 -11.55 12.53 15.19
C LYS A 79 -12.94 12.79 14.60
N GLU A 80 -13.73 13.69 15.20
CA GLU A 80 -15.08 14.02 14.76
C GLU A 80 -15.11 14.69 13.37
N HIS A 81 -13.97 15.18 12.88
CA HIS A 81 -13.86 15.76 11.54
C HIS A 81 -13.55 14.71 10.46
N LEU A 82 -13.22 13.47 10.82
CA LEU A 82 -12.92 12.40 9.86
C LEU A 82 -14.08 12.13 8.89
N PRO A 83 -15.36 12.05 9.33
CA PRO A 83 -16.47 11.84 8.41
C PRO A 83 -16.58 12.90 7.30
N LEU A 84 -16.23 14.17 7.59
CA LEU A 84 -16.24 15.25 6.59
C LEU A 84 -15.18 15.04 5.49
N ILE A 85 -14.06 14.41 5.83
CA ILE A 85 -13.02 14.05 4.87
C ILE A 85 -13.48 12.87 4.02
N ALA A 86 -14.01 11.83 4.69
CA ALA A 86 -14.47 10.62 4.02
C ALA A 86 -15.63 10.90 3.05
N GLU A 87 -16.58 11.76 3.42
CA GLU A 87 -17.70 12.16 2.57
C GLU A 87 -17.23 12.90 1.31
N LYS A 88 -16.18 13.72 1.42
CA LYS A 88 -15.68 14.53 0.30
C LYS A 88 -14.76 13.78 -0.65
N TYR A 89 -13.91 12.89 -0.14
CA TYR A 89 -12.83 12.27 -0.92
C TYR A 89 -13.00 10.75 -1.10
N GLY A 90 -13.76 10.08 -0.23
CA GLY A 90 -13.91 8.63 -0.29
C GLY A 90 -12.66 7.84 0.12
N PHE A 91 -12.84 6.53 0.20
CA PHE A 91 -11.83 5.51 0.49
C PHE A 91 -10.62 5.55 -0.44
N PHE A 92 -10.82 5.49 -1.77
CA PHE A 92 -9.69 5.34 -2.69
C PHE A 92 -8.82 6.61 -2.77
N GLN A 93 -9.42 7.80 -2.75
CA GLN A 93 -8.66 9.05 -2.80
C GLN A 93 -7.93 9.33 -1.49
N MET A 94 -8.55 9.01 -0.35
CA MET A 94 -7.87 9.06 0.95
C MET A 94 -6.62 8.17 0.97
N GLN A 95 -6.74 6.92 0.52
CA GLN A 95 -5.60 6.02 0.45
C GLN A 95 -4.54 6.51 -0.54
N SER A 96 -4.93 6.95 -1.74
CA SER A 96 -3.98 7.46 -2.75
C SER A 96 -3.12 8.59 -2.18
N TYR A 97 -3.76 9.57 -1.52
CA TYR A 97 -3.05 10.67 -0.86
C TYR A 97 -2.09 10.19 0.24
N LEU A 98 -2.56 9.33 1.14
CA LEU A 98 -1.74 8.85 2.25
C LEU A 98 -0.56 8.01 1.78
N ARG A 99 -0.76 7.19 0.74
CA ARG A 99 0.30 6.39 0.11
C ARG A 99 1.36 7.30 -0.52
N TRP A 100 0.97 8.36 -1.22
CA TRP A 100 1.94 9.34 -1.74
C TRP A 100 2.72 10.06 -0.63
N VAL A 101 2.04 10.44 0.46
CA VAL A 101 2.69 11.04 1.63
C VAL A 101 3.71 10.09 2.26
N ALA A 102 3.36 8.81 2.39
CA ALA A 102 4.22 7.77 2.93
C ALA A 102 5.45 7.53 2.07
N ASN A 103 5.27 7.40 0.74
CA ASN A 103 6.35 7.15 -0.21
C ASN A 103 7.28 8.36 -0.42
N GLU A 104 6.81 9.60 -0.26
CA GLU A 104 7.70 10.78 -0.24
C GLU A 104 8.57 10.85 1.03
N GLU A 105 8.21 10.17 2.11
CA GLU A 105 9.07 10.04 3.29
C GLU A 105 10.05 8.88 3.13
N SER A 106 9.54 7.69 2.82
CA SER A 106 10.35 6.52 2.56
C SER A 106 9.59 5.55 1.67
N TYR A 107 10.11 5.36 0.47
CA TYR A 107 9.54 4.47 -0.53
C TYR A 107 9.42 3.02 -0.01
N LEU A 108 8.27 2.39 -0.29
CA LEU A 108 7.88 1.00 0.01
C LEU A 108 7.70 0.63 1.48
N LYS A 109 8.61 1.04 2.37
CA LYS A 109 8.60 0.55 3.76
C LYS A 109 7.47 1.12 4.62
N ASN A 110 6.92 2.26 4.23
CA ASN A 110 5.87 2.91 5.00
C ASN A 110 4.45 2.44 4.62
N ILE A 111 4.30 1.44 3.74
CA ILE A 111 2.99 0.93 3.31
C ILE A 111 3.01 -0.60 3.31
N ASN A 112 2.21 -1.21 4.19
CA ASN A 112 2.09 -2.65 4.33
C ASN A 112 0.65 -3.13 4.10
N ASP A 113 0.47 -3.91 3.05
CA ASP A 113 -0.76 -4.58 2.64
C ASP A 113 -0.52 -6.06 2.32
N LEU A 114 0.48 -6.68 2.94
CA LEU A 114 0.79 -8.09 2.74
C LEU A 114 -0.40 -8.95 3.18
N GLU A 115 -0.80 -9.88 2.31
CA GLU A 115 -1.92 -10.78 2.58
C GLU A 115 -1.61 -11.75 3.73
N ASP A 116 -0.36 -12.21 3.82
CA ASP A 116 0.13 -13.17 4.82
C ASP A 116 0.16 -12.60 6.26
N GLU A 117 0.31 -11.29 6.40
CA GLU A 117 0.22 -10.60 7.70
C GLU A 117 -1.22 -10.23 8.07
N GLY A 118 -2.10 -10.28 7.06
CA GLY A 118 -3.48 -9.85 7.14
C GLY A 118 -4.42 -10.90 7.70
N THR A 119 -5.71 -10.59 7.59
CA THR A 119 -6.80 -11.43 8.11
C THR A 119 -7.75 -11.92 7.03
N GLY A 120 -7.32 -11.86 5.75
CA GLY A 120 -8.13 -12.26 4.59
C GLY A 120 -9.33 -11.33 4.33
N LYS A 121 -9.26 -10.07 4.79
CA LYS A 121 -10.29 -9.07 4.53
C LYS A 121 -10.18 -8.53 3.10
N LEU A 122 -11.29 -8.01 2.58
CA LEU A 122 -11.35 -7.42 1.23
C LEU A 122 -10.36 -6.27 1.07
N PHE A 123 -10.21 -5.44 2.10
CA PHE A 123 -9.15 -4.45 2.18
C PHE A 123 -8.52 -4.46 3.57
N GLU A 124 -7.19 -4.53 3.62
CA GLU A 124 -6.41 -4.38 4.84
C GLU A 124 -5.03 -3.78 4.50
N VAL A 125 -4.78 -2.55 4.92
CA VAL A 125 -3.50 -1.87 4.68
C VAL A 125 -3.16 -0.98 5.87
N THR A 126 -1.88 -0.88 6.18
CA THR A 126 -1.32 0.09 7.12
C THR A 126 -0.34 1.01 6.40
N ILE A 127 -0.51 2.31 6.61
CA ILE A 127 0.26 3.39 5.99
C ILE A 127 0.86 4.23 7.10
N LYS A 128 2.15 4.58 7.00
CA LYS A 128 2.87 5.37 7.99
C LYS A 128 3.46 6.63 7.37
N TYR A 129 3.41 7.71 8.15
CA TYR A 129 4.16 8.93 7.87
C TYR A 129 4.62 9.54 9.18
N LYS A 130 5.94 9.62 9.40
CA LYS A 130 6.55 10.05 10.65
C LYS A 130 6.00 9.23 11.82
N LYS A 131 5.32 9.91 12.75
CA LYS A 131 4.68 9.35 13.93
C LYS A 131 3.21 8.98 13.70
N ILE A 132 2.68 9.17 12.49
CA ILE A 132 1.28 8.94 12.20
C ILE A 132 1.14 7.62 11.45
N GLU A 133 0.22 6.79 11.89
CA GLU A 133 -0.14 5.53 11.22
C GLU A 133 -1.64 5.55 10.94
N TRP A 134 -2.01 5.19 9.73
CA TRP A 134 -3.40 4.98 9.31
C TRP A 134 -3.56 3.53 8.88
N SER A 135 -4.61 2.88 9.36
CA SER A 135 -4.91 1.51 8.97
C SER A 135 -6.34 1.42 8.49
N PHE A 136 -6.52 0.90 7.27
CA PHE A 136 -7.81 0.72 6.63
C PHE A 136 -8.21 -0.74 6.73
N SER A 137 -9.49 -0.98 7.01
CA SER A 137 -10.03 -2.34 7.10
C SER A 137 -11.46 -2.40 6.57
N CYS A 138 -11.72 -3.34 5.67
CA CYS A 138 -13.04 -3.67 5.17
C CYS A 138 -13.15 -5.19 4.99
N SER A 139 -13.99 -5.85 5.79
CA SER A 139 -14.33 -7.25 5.52
C SER A 139 -15.40 -7.35 4.43
N GLU A 140 -15.63 -8.56 3.91
CA GLU A 140 -16.73 -8.81 2.98
C GLU A 140 -18.10 -8.44 3.60
N ASN A 141 -18.29 -8.67 4.90
CA ASN A 141 -19.51 -8.27 5.60
C ASN A 141 -19.65 -6.75 5.74
N ASP A 142 -18.54 -6.03 5.94
CA ASP A 142 -18.57 -4.56 6.00
C ASP A 142 -18.94 -3.98 4.62
N TYR A 143 -18.41 -4.57 3.53
CA TYR A 143 -18.76 -4.23 2.16
C TYR A 143 -20.22 -4.55 1.80
N LEU A 144 -20.77 -5.67 2.26
CA LEU A 144 -22.17 -6.01 2.04
C LEU A 144 -23.13 -5.19 2.92
N GLY A 145 -22.65 -4.68 4.05
CA GLY A 145 -23.44 -4.07 5.10
C GLY A 145 -24.03 -5.09 6.08
N HIS A 146 -24.14 -4.68 7.35
CA HIS A 146 -24.68 -5.49 8.42
C HIS A 146 -26.20 -5.29 8.51
N LYS A 147 -26.97 -6.25 7.96
CA LYS A 147 -28.45 -6.18 7.92
C LYS A 147 -29.11 -5.98 9.29
N THR A 148 -28.44 -6.36 10.38
CA THR A 148 -28.97 -6.36 11.74
C THR A 148 -28.67 -5.10 12.56
N THR A 149 -27.81 -4.20 12.10
CA THR A 149 -27.37 -3.01 12.87
C THR A 149 -27.57 -1.72 12.11
N GLN A 150 -28.46 -0.85 12.61
CA GLN A 150 -28.91 0.39 11.94
C GLN A 150 -27.77 1.29 11.44
N HIS A 151 -26.69 1.44 12.23
CA HIS A 151 -25.57 2.32 11.90
C HIS A 151 -24.56 1.74 10.89
N SER A 152 -24.74 0.49 10.46
CA SER A 152 -23.79 -0.20 9.59
C SER A 152 -24.49 -1.07 8.55
N GLN A 153 -25.76 -0.77 8.23
CA GLN A 153 -26.55 -1.48 7.21
C GLN A 153 -26.06 -1.24 5.78
N HIS A 154 -25.32 -0.17 5.56
CA HIS A 154 -24.79 0.21 4.25
C HIS A 154 -23.34 -0.31 4.10
N PRO A 155 -22.84 -0.48 2.87
CA PRO A 155 -21.43 -0.74 2.58
C PRO A 155 -20.54 0.32 3.25
N HIS A 156 -19.58 -0.12 4.06
CA HIS A 156 -18.68 0.78 4.78
C HIS A 156 -17.31 0.13 5.00
N TYR A 157 -16.36 0.96 5.42
CA TYR A 157 -15.04 0.55 5.88
C TYR A 157 -14.72 1.20 7.22
N HIS A 158 -13.63 0.74 7.83
CA HIS A 158 -13.11 1.26 9.07
C HIS A 158 -11.72 1.85 8.85
N LEU A 159 -11.44 2.92 9.59
CA LEU A 159 -10.13 3.56 9.65
C LEU A 159 -9.67 3.63 11.10
N GLN A 160 -8.44 3.22 11.35
CA GLN A 160 -7.71 3.50 12.59
C GLN A 160 -6.65 4.56 12.31
N MET A 161 -6.45 5.46 13.26
CA MET A 161 -5.34 6.41 13.25
C MET A 161 -4.61 6.35 14.59
N ARG A 162 -3.31 6.14 14.54
CA ARG A 162 -2.42 6.24 15.69
C ARG A 162 -1.47 7.42 15.51
N ILE A 163 -1.18 8.11 16.61
CA ILE A 163 -0.15 9.15 16.67
C ILE A 163 0.84 8.73 17.74
N ASP A 164 2.08 8.49 17.33
CA ASP A 164 3.15 7.99 18.19
C ASP A 164 2.71 6.68 18.90
N LYS A 165 2.14 5.76 18.11
CA LYS A 165 1.51 4.50 18.55
C LYS A 165 0.32 4.65 19.50
N ARG A 166 -0.10 5.86 19.84
CA ARG A 166 -1.24 6.12 20.74
C ARG A 166 -2.55 6.23 19.96
N PRO A 167 -3.67 5.71 20.50
CA PRO A 167 -4.99 5.88 19.90
C PRO A 167 -5.37 7.34 19.64
N PHE A 168 -5.73 7.66 18.39
CA PHE A 168 -6.40 8.90 18.02
C PHE A 168 -7.79 8.64 17.43
N ILE A 169 -7.86 7.72 16.45
CA ILE A 169 -9.10 7.13 15.92
C ILE A 169 -8.99 5.61 16.03
N ASN A 170 -10.01 4.96 16.55
CA ASN A 170 -10.12 3.50 16.59
C ASN A 170 -11.03 3.00 15.45
N TYR A 171 -10.82 1.74 15.03
CA TYR A 171 -11.69 1.09 14.05
C TYR A 171 -13.18 1.15 14.41
N SER A 172 -13.52 1.12 15.70
CA SER A 172 -14.90 1.17 16.18
C SER A 172 -15.54 2.56 16.20
N ASP A 173 -14.75 3.63 15.99
CA ASP A 173 -15.27 4.99 16.13
C ASP A 173 -16.21 5.36 14.97
N PHE A 174 -15.95 4.86 13.76
CA PHE A 174 -16.71 5.21 12.56
C PHE A 174 -16.95 3.99 11.64
N HIS A 175 -18.10 4.01 10.97
CA HIS A 175 -18.43 3.18 9.81
C HIS A 175 -18.49 4.14 8.62
N LEU A 176 -17.37 4.28 7.91
CA LEU A 176 -17.26 5.26 6.82
C LEU A 176 -17.87 4.65 5.56
N GLY A 177 -18.92 5.28 5.03
CA GLY A 177 -19.63 4.76 3.85
C GLY A 177 -18.76 4.82 2.59
N PHE A 178 -18.95 3.85 1.69
CA PHE A 178 -18.45 3.95 0.33
C PHE A 178 -19.40 4.82 -0.52
N SER A 179 -18.83 5.62 -1.43
CA SER A 179 -19.61 6.28 -2.47
C SER A 179 -20.10 5.28 -3.52
N ASP A 180 -21.08 5.69 -4.34
CA ASP A 180 -21.57 4.84 -5.43
C ASP A 180 -20.45 4.48 -6.43
N TYR A 181 -19.57 5.44 -6.74
CA TYR A 181 -18.42 5.20 -7.59
C TYR A 181 -17.51 4.10 -7.01
N GLU A 182 -17.26 4.13 -5.71
CA GLU A 182 -16.39 3.16 -5.05
C GLU A 182 -17.02 1.79 -4.98
N ILE A 183 -18.31 1.69 -4.69
CA ILE A 183 -19.04 0.42 -4.74
C ILE A 183 -18.96 -0.20 -6.14
N ALA A 184 -19.18 0.60 -7.20
CA ALA A 184 -19.08 0.11 -8.58
C ALA A 184 -17.66 -0.34 -8.93
N THR A 185 -16.63 0.41 -8.52
CA THR A 185 -15.22 0.05 -8.73
C THR A 185 -14.84 -1.23 -7.99
N ILE A 186 -15.21 -1.35 -6.70
CA ILE A 186 -14.94 -2.55 -5.90
C ILE A 186 -15.63 -3.77 -6.52
N GLU A 187 -16.88 -3.63 -6.96
CA GLU A 187 -17.59 -4.72 -7.62
C GLU A 187 -16.91 -5.14 -8.94
N ALA A 188 -16.46 -4.17 -9.74
CA ALA A 188 -15.73 -4.45 -10.98
C ALA A 188 -14.41 -5.20 -10.71
N MET A 189 -13.66 -4.79 -9.69
CA MET A 189 -12.43 -5.46 -9.24
C MET A 189 -12.68 -6.91 -8.82
N LYS A 190 -13.80 -7.17 -8.12
CA LYS A 190 -14.15 -8.52 -7.65
C LYS A 190 -14.54 -9.46 -8.78
N ILE A 191 -15.23 -8.96 -9.80
CA ILE A 191 -15.73 -9.77 -10.92
C ILE A 191 -14.63 -10.07 -11.94
N ALA A 192 -13.76 -9.09 -12.19
CA ALA A 192 -12.70 -9.21 -13.17
C ALA A 192 -11.32 -8.88 -12.55
N PRO A 193 -10.84 -9.62 -11.54
CA PRO A 193 -9.62 -9.28 -10.79
C PRO A 193 -8.33 -9.29 -11.63
N ASN A 194 -8.36 -9.98 -12.77
CA ASN A 194 -7.24 -9.99 -13.73
C ASN A 194 -7.26 -8.81 -14.70
N THR A 195 -8.41 -8.16 -14.88
CA THR A 195 -8.62 -7.06 -15.83
C THR A 195 -8.71 -5.71 -15.10
N VAL A 196 -9.39 -5.66 -13.97
CA VAL A 196 -9.64 -4.46 -13.16
C VAL A 196 -8.89 -4.58 -11.85
N LYS A 197 -7.77 -3.86 -11.74
CA LYS A 197 -6.96 -3.79 -10.52
C LYS A 197 -6.94 -2.37 -9.99
N GLY A 198 -7.25 -2.22 -8.71
CA GLY A 198 -7.07 -0.95 -8.01
C GLY A 198 -5.58 -0.72 -7.77
N ARG A 199 -4.91 -0.02 -8.69
CA ARG A 199 -3.51 0.37 -8.52
C ARG A 199 -3.42 1.79 -7.98
N PHE A 200 -2.61 1.98 -6.95
CA PHE A 200 -2.26 3.28 -6.41
C PHE A 200 -0.98 3.76 -7.08
N ALA A 201 -1.05 4.25 -8.32
CA ALA A 201 0.13 4.72 -9.04
C ALA A 201 0.94 5.72 -8.21
N PHE A 202 2.25 5.52 -8.09
CA PHE A 202 3.19 6.27 -7.22
C PHE A 202 2.96 6.11 -5.70
N GLY A 203 1.97 5.30 -5.32
CA GLY A 203 1.61 4.93 -3.95
C GLY A 203 1.78 3.43 -3.71
N GLU A 204 2.75 2.81 -4.41
CA GLU A 204 3.04 1.38 -4.34
C GLU A 204 3.38 0.98 -2.91
N SER A 205 2.80 -0.13 -2.46
CA SER A 205 3.16 -0.81 -1.22
C SER A 205 4.24 -1.86 -1.39
N ILE A 206 4.69 -2.43 -0.28
CA ILE A 206 5.57 -3.61 -0.32
C ILE A 206 4.88 -4.81 -1.01
N GLY A 207 3.58 -5.01 -0.82
CA GLY A 207 2.83 -6.10 -1.48
C GLY A 207 2.72 -5.89 -2.99
N ASP A 208 2.41 -4.66 -3.42
CA ASP A 208 2.39 -4.27 -4.83
C ASP A 208 3.76 -4.54 -5.48
N PHE A 209 4.84 -4.13 -4.80
CA PHE A 209 6.21 -4.29 -5.29
C PHE A 209 6.61 -5.77 -5.44
N LEU A 210 6.40 -6.59 -4.41
CA LEU A 210 6.79 -8.01 -4.44
C LEU A 210 5.97 -8.83 -5.46
N THR A 211 4.76 -8.37 -5.81
CA THR A 211 3.91 -9.03 -6.82
C THR A 211 4.22 -8.56 -8.25
N ALA A 212 4.74 -7.34 -8.40
CA ALA A 212 4.94 -6.72 -9.71
C ALA A 212 6.28 -7.07 -10.37
N TYR A 213 7.28 -7.51 -9.60
CA TYR A 213 8.63 -7.74 -10.09
C TYR A 213 9.11 -9.16 -9.78
N GLU A 214 9.81 -9.75 -10.75
CA GLU A 214 10.49 -11.02 -10.56
C GLU A 214 11.69 -10.87 -9.61
N ALA A 215 12.04 -11.94 -8.91
CA ALA A 215 13.09 -11.91 -7.89
C ALA A 215 14.44 -11.47 -8.46
N GLU A 216 14.79 -11.91 -9.67
CA GLU A 216 16.03 -11.53 -10.34
C GLU A 216 16.12 -10.04 -10.64
N ASP A 217 14.99 -9.41 -10.99
CA ASP A 217 14.93 -7.97 -11.29
C ASP A 217 15.09 -7.15 -10.00
N ILE A 218 14.50 -7.61 -8.90
CA ILE A 218 14.68 -6.99 -7.58
C ILE A 218 16.14 -7.11 -7.17
N VAL A 219 16.75 -8.30 -7.23
CA VAL A 219 18.17 -8.50 -6.87
C VAL A 219 19.09 -7.61 -7.69
N ARG A 220 18.85 -7.49 -9.00
CA ARG A 220 19.67 -6.70 -9.92
C ARG A 220 19.58 -5.20 -9.67
N SER A 221 18.41 -4.72 -9.25
CA SER A 221 18.16 -3.29 -9.01
C SER A 221 18.40 -2.85 -7.55
N SER A 222 18.59 -3.81 -6.64
CA SER A 222 18.79 -3.55 -5.21
C SER A 222 20.21 -3.11 -4.88
N LEU A 223 20.30 -2.19 -3.92
CA LEU A 223 21.55 -1.74 -3.32
C LEU A 223 21.67 -2.25 -1.88
N SER A 224 22.91 -2.46 -1.44
CA SER A 224 23.18 -2.76 -0.03
C SER A 224 23.04 -1.50 0.84
N THR A 225 22.59 -1.67 2.07
CA THR A 225 22.47 -0.60 3.07
C THR A 225 23.28 -0.92 4.32
N ASP A 226 23.87 0.10 4.94
CA ASP A 226 24.54 -0.02 6.24
C ASP A 226 23.57 -0.02 7.43
N ALA A 227 22.28 0.25 7.18
CA ALA A 227 21.20 0.21 8.16
C ALA A 227 20.20 -0.91 7.82
N PRO A 228 20.57 -2.19 8.01
CA PRO A 228 19.72 -3.33 7.61
C PRO A 228 18.37 -3.36 8.34
N ASP A 229 18.33 -2.91 9.59
CA ASP A 229 17.11 -2.86 10.42
C ASP A 229 16.07 -1.82 9.93
N ASP A 230 16.45 -0.96 8.98
CA ASP A 230 15.58 0.08 8.39
C ASP A 230 15.32 -0.15 6.88
N ALA A 231 15.76 -1.30 6.35
CA ALA A 231 15.62 -1.66 4.95
C ALA A 231 14.16 -2.00 4.58
N ALA A 232 13.76 -1.64 3.35
CA ALA A 232 12.42 -1.94 2.83
C ALA A 232 12.27 -3.41 2.38
N ILE A 233 13.37 -4.03 1.96
CA ILE A 233 13.41 -5.41 1.48
C ILE A 233 14.54 -6.16 2.17
N LYS A 234 14.33 -7.45 2.42
CA LYS A 234 15.33 -8.39 2.89
C LYS A 234 15.59 -9.41 1.79
N ILE A 235 16.87 -9.61 1.50
CA ILE A 235 17.33 -10.56 0.49
C ILE A 235 18.22 -11.58 1.21
N ASP A 236 17.72 -12.80 1.33
CA ASP A 236 18.48 -13.93 1.85
C ASP A 236 19.01 -14.77 0.69
N THR A 237 20.27 -15.21 0.78
CA THR A 237 20.89 -16.05 -0.24
C THR A 237 21.37 -17.36 0.40
N LEU A 238 20.88 -18.48 -0.11
CA LEU A 238 21.36 -19.81 0.24
C LEU A 238 22.32 -20.28 -0.85
N ILE A 239 23.58 -20.52 -0.48
CA ILE A 239 24.61 -21.03 -1.38
C ILE A 239 24.89 -22.48 -0.99
N ILE A 240 24.78 -23.39 -1.96
CA ILE A 240 24.91 -24.83 -1.77
C ILE A 240 26.09 -25.30 -2.62
N ALA A 241 27.08 -25.93 -1.98
CA ALA A 241 28.21 -26.53 -2.68
C ALA A 241 27.74 -27.69 -3.56
N ASP A 242 28.37 -27.85 -4.72
CA ASP A 242 28.15 -29.00 -5.57
C ASP A 242 28.54 -30.30 -4.86
N GLU A 243 28.00 -31.43 -5.32
CA GLU A 243 28.27 -32.73 -4.73
C GLU A 243 29.78 -33.02 -4.66
N GLY A 244 30.27 -33.38 -3.48
CA GLY A 244 31.69 -33.65 -3.23
C GLY A 244 32.59 -32.40 -3.17
N LYS A 245 32.02 -31.19 -3.14
CA LYS A 245 32.74 -29.92 -3.04
C LYS A 245 32.46 -29.25 -1.70
N THR A 246 33.30 -28.30 -1.34
CA THR A 246 33.15 -27.45 -0.16
C THR A 246 33.32 -26.00 -0.55
N ILE A 247 32.57 -25.11 0.09
CA ILE A 247 32.76 -23.67 -0.04
C ILE A 247 33.74 -23.24 1.04
N SER A 248 34.81 -22.54 0.65
CA SER A 248 35.77 -22.00 1.60
C SER A 248 35.27 -20.67 2.20
N GLY A 249 35.70 -20.39 3.43
CA GLY A 249 35.43 -19.09 4.06
C GLY A 249 36.09 -17.91 3.33
N GLU A 250 37.22 -18.15 2.65
CA GLU A 250 37.93 -17.14 1.86
C GLU A 250 37.13 -16.72 0.62
N GLU A 251 36.46 -17.66 -0.05
CA GLU A 251 35.57 -17.37 -1.19
C GLU A 251 34.36 -16.55 -0.75
N ILE A 252 33.73 -16.90 0.38
CA ILE A 252 32.62 -16.13 0.96
C ILE A 252 33.07 -14.71 1.30
N TYR A 253 34.23 -14.57 1.93
CA TYR A 253 34.78 -13.26 2.31
C TYR A 253 35.12 -12.41 1.08
N ALA A 254 35.66 -13.02 0.02
CA ALA A 254 35.97 -12.32 -1.23
C ALA A 254 34.70 -11.75 -1.89
N ILE A 255 33.60 -12.52 -1.93
CA ILE A 255 32.30 -12.03 -2.42
C ILE A 255 31.76 -10.91 -1.53
N TYR A 256 31.84 -11.06 -0.21
CA TYR A 256 31.41 -10.04 0.74
C TYR A 256 32.14 -8.70 0.50
N GLU A 257 33.47 -8.71 0.44
CA GLU A 257 34.28 -7.51 0.19
C GLU A 257 33.98 -6.89 -1.18
N LYS A 258 33.80 -7.73 -2.21
CA LYS A 258 33.41 -7.27 -3.54
C LYS A 258 32.04 -6.60 -3.55
N SER A 259 31.07 -7.14 -2.81
CA SER A 259 29.72 -6.59 -2.66
C SER A 259 29.77 -5.19 -2.05
N LYS A 260 30.53 -5.02 -0.95
CA LYS A 260 30.75 -3.72 -0.29
C LYS A 260 31.40 -2.72 -1.21
N LYS A 261 32.48 -3.11 -1.90
CA LYS A 261 33.21 -2.23 -2.82
C LYS A 261 32.34 -1.73 -3.98
N LYS A 262 31.40 -2.56 -4.45
CA LYS A 262 30.48 -2.23 -5.55
C LYS A 262 29.16 -1.59 -5.08
N GLY A 263 28.85 -1.62 -3.78
CA GLY A 263 27.56 -1.16 -3.24
C GLY A 263 26.37 -2.04 -3.64
N VAL A 264 26.61 -3.30 -4.03
CA VAL A 264 25.58 -4.25 -4.48
C VAL A 264 25.36 -5.34 -3.44
N THR A 265 24.29 -6.11 -3.60
CA THR A 265 23.93 -7.21 -2.69
C THR A 265 24.82 -8.43 -2.93
N ILE A 266 25.02 -9.26 -1.90
CA ILE A 266 25.71 -10.56 -2.06
C ILE A 266 24.95 -11.44 -3.06
N ALA A 267 23.61 -11.41 -3.02
CA ALA A 267 22.75 -12.13 -3.95
C ALA A 267 23.11 -11.85 -5.43
N SER A 268 23.36 -10.57 -5.76
CA SER A 268 23.74 -10.19 -7.13
C SER A 268 25.07 -10.79 -7.60
N LEU A 269 25.94 -11.18 -6.67
CA LEU A 269 27.25 -11.78 -6.93
C LEU A 269 27.29 -13.29 -6.68
N ALA A 270 26.18 -13.89 -6.22
CA ALA A 270 26.17 -15.29 -5.79
C ALA A 270 26.52 -16.28 -6.93
N HIS A 271 26.23 -15.91 -8.18
CA HIS A 271 26.60 -16.67 -9.38
C HIS A 271 28.12 -16.76 -9.62
N GLU A 272 28.91 -15.90 -8.99
CA GLU A 272 30.38 -15.93 -9.09
C GLU A 272 31.01 -16.95 -8.14
N MET A 273 30.23 -17.56 -7.24
CA MET A 273 30.73 -18.56 -6.29
C MET A 273 31.05 -19.88 -7.00
N PRO A 274 32.32 -20.34 -6.98
CA PRO A 274 32.73 -21.53 -7.70
C PRO A 274 32.15 -22.79 -7.07
N ASN A 275 31.88 -23.80 -7.91
CA ASN A 275 31.38 -25.12 -7.50
C ASN A 275 30.16 -25.06 -6.57
N SER A 276 29.23 -24.16 -6.86
CA SER A 276 28.05 -23.96 -6.05
C SER A 276 26.86 -23.51 -6.86
N SER A 277 25.68 -23.73 -6.30
CA SER A 277 24.43 -23.15 -6.75
C SER A 277 23.91 -22.18 -5.70
N ALA A 278 23.16 -21.16 -6.14
CA ALA A 278 22.58 -20.16 -5.25
C ALA A 278 21.06 -20.09 -5.44
N GLN A 279 20.35 -19.97 -4.33
CA GLN A 279 18.92 -19.63 -4.28
C GLN A 279 18.76 -18.33 -3.52
N THR A 280 17.87 -17.46 -4.01
CA THR A 280 17.60 -16.17 -3.38
C THR A 280 16.15 -16.12 -2.93
N PHE A 281 15.94 -15.65 -1.71
CA PHE A 281 14.64 -15.42 -1.12
C PHE A 281 14.49 -13.92 -0.87
N ILE A 282 13.38 -13.36 -1.34
CA ILE A 282 13.07 -11.94 -1.17
C ILE A 282 11.85 -11.84 -0.28
N SER A 283 11.94 -10.99 0.74
CA SER A 283 10.88 -10.78 1.71
C SER A 283 10.84 -9.30 2.12
N PRO A 284 9.74 -8.85 2.76
CA PRO A 284 9.68 -7.54 3.39
C PRO A 284 10.86 -7.33 4.35
N GLY A 285 11.48 -6.15 4.29
CA GLY A 285 12.55 -5.80 5.20
C GLY A 285 12.04 -5.39 6.59
N PRO A 286 12.90 -5.40 7.62
CA PRO A 286 12.50 -5.04 9.00
C PRO A 286 12.09 -3.57 9.16
N GLY A 287 12.42 -2.70 8.18
CA GLY A 287 11.97 -1.32 8.17
C GLY A 287 10.51 -1.14 7.69
N VAL A 288 9.88 -2.20 7.18
CA VAL A 288 8.48 -2.17 6.75
C VAL A 288 7.59 -1.97 7.98
N VAL A 289 6.61 -1.06 7.87
CA VAL A 289 5.64 -0.83 8.94
C VAL A 289 4.85 -2.11 9.23
N ASP A 290 4.70 -2.48 10.49
CA ASP A 290 3.84 -3.59 10.89
C ASP A 290 2.40 -3.36 10.42
N GLN A 291 1.76 -4.38 9.86
CA GLN A 291 0.34 -4.30 9.58
C GLN A 291 -0.45 -4.26 10.91
N ALA A 292 -1.44 -3.38 11.01
CA ALA A 292 -2.31 -3.26 12.18
C ALA A 292 -3.74 -3.76 11.87
N PRO A 293 -3.94 -5.08 11.69
CA PRO A 293 -5.22 -5.64 11.26
C PRO A 293 -6.31 -5.43 12.32
N ARG A 294 -7.56 -5.29 11.85
CA ARG A 294 -8.72 -5.23 12.75
C ARG A 294 -9.04 -6.64 13.25
N SER A 295 -8.72 -6.95 14.51
CA SER A 295 -9.06 -8.25 15.08
C SER A 295 -10.58 -8.46 15.20
N SER A 296 -11.03 -9.68 14.92
CA SER A 296 -12.39 -10.09 15.25
C SER A 296 -12.51 -10.18 16.78
N ARG A 297 -13.61 -9.65 17.34
CA ARG A 297 -13.87 -9.80 18.78
C ARG A 297 -13.91 -11.29 19.10
N LYS A 298 -13.01 -11.78 19.98
CA LYS A 298 -13.18 -13.09 20.61
C LYS A 298 -14.58 -13.12 21.24
N LYS A 299 -15.47 -13.99 20.75
CA LYS A 299 -16.70 -14.32 21.47
C LYS A 299 -16.25 -14.77 22.86
N LYS A 300 -16.62 -14.02 23.90
CA LYS A 300 -16.50 -14.52 25.27
C LYS A 300 -17.33 -15.80 25.31
N ARG A 301 -16.65 -16.95 25.47
CA ARG A 301 -17.32 -18.21 25.87
C ARG A 301 -17.77 -18.06 27.30
#